data_AF-A0A914DSR6-F1
#
_entry.id   AF-A0A914DSR6-F1
#
_cell.length_a   1.000
_cell.length_b   1.000
_cell.length_c   1.000
_cell.angle_alpha   90.00
_cell.angle_beta   90.00
_cell.angle_gamma   90.00
#
_symmetry.space_group_name_H-M   'P 1'
#
loop_
_entity.id
_entity.type
_entity.pdbx_description
1 polymer ?
#
loop_
_entity_poly.entity_id
_entity_poly.type
_entity_poly.pdbx_seq_one_letter_code
_entity_poly.pdbx_strand_id
1 'polypeptide(L)'
;MQPGKEKIFMKNGQLCEDIRDYKDRWKDANVIEFIQEPGQIVFVPSMWHHQVHNIEDAISINHNVINACNVDLIIELMRTRLVDVYREIEDVRSILSCEEFEEKCQLILNADIRINFSLFQRFLNMVIDERAIDAVKCWVCAQHTCIFECKKDDRCIERIRSCLKKSCKCDKHTALCENCDIFVKSFELTCAIHAKFLLDSDKYR
;
A
#
# COMPACT_ATOMS: atom_id res chain seq x y z
N MET A 1 3.40 -15.06 -4.77
CA MET A 1 4.04 -14.91 -6.09
C MET A 1 4.18 -13.42 -6.42
N GLN A 2 5.22 -13.05 -7.16
CA GLN A 2 5.47 -11.65 -7.54
C GLN A 2 4.33 -11.07 -8.40
N PRO A 3 4.09 -9.75 -8.38
CA PRO A 3 3.05 -9.13 -9.18
C PRO A 3 3.15 -9.48 -10.66
N GLY A 4 2.04 -9.83 -11.28
CA GLY A 4 1.94 -10.22 -12.69
C GLY A 4 2.19 -11.72 -12.95
N LYS A 5 2.74 -12.48 -12.00
CA LYS A 5 2.97 -13.93 -12.17
C LYS A 5 1.70 -14.75 -11.99
N GLU A 6 0.71 -14.22 -11.28
CA GLU A 6 -0.62 -14.81 -11.11
C GLU A 6 -1.35 -15.01 -12.44
N LYS A 7 -0.98 -14.30 -13.51
CA LYS A 7 -1.55 -14.45 -14.86
C LYS A 7 -1.41 -15.87 -15.43
N ILE A 8 -0.44 -16.65 -14.97
CA ILE A 8 -0.25 -18.07 -15.38
C ILE A 8 -1.42 -18.96 -14.90
N PHE A 9 -2.11 -18.52 -13.86
CA PHE A 9 -3.27 -19.18 -13.27
C PHE A 9 -4.60 -18.56 -13.72
N MET A 10 -4.57 -17.58 -14.63
CA MET A 10 -5.79 -16.98 -15.19
C MET A 10 -6.36 -17.83 -16.32
N LYS A 11 -7.68 -18.06 -16.28
CA LYS A 11 -8.47 -18.69 -17.33
C LYS A 11 -9.71 -17.83 -17.60
N ASN A 12 -9.92 -17.43 -18.85
CA ASN A 12 -11.03 -16.55 -19.25
C ASN A 12 -11.12 -15.25 -18.43
N GLY A 13 -9.97 -14.67 -18.07
CA GLY A 13 -9.90 -13.44 -17.27
C GLY A 13 -10.15 -13.62 -15.77
N GLN A 14 -10.42 -14.83 -15.31
CA GLN A 14 -10.58 -15.14 -13.90
C GLN A 14 -9.39 -15.93 -13.39
N LEU A 15 -8.92 -15.59 -12.20
CA LEU A 15 -7.91 -16.37 -11.51
C LEU A 15 -8.54 -17.69 -11.03
N CYS A 16 -7.80 -18.81 -11.13
CA CYS A 16 -8.29 -20.05 -10.55
C CYS A 16 -8.45 -19.94 -9.03
N GLU A 17 -9.46 -20.59 -8.47
CA GLU A 17 -9.75 -20.56 -7.04
C GLU A 17 -8.64 -21.19 -6.21
N ASP A 18 -8.04 -22.28 -6.67
CA ASP A 18 -6.97 -22.99 -5.97
C ASP A 18 -5.81 -23.31 -6.94
N ILE A 19 -4.63 -22.71 -6.70
CA ILE A 19 -3.47 -22.94 -7.55
C ILE A 19 -2.85 -24.34 -7.33
N ARG A 20 -3.26 -25.07 -6.29
CA ARG A 20 -2.77 -26.42 -6.00
C ARG A 20 -3.23 -27.44 -7.04
N ASP A 21 -4.31 -27.17 -7.77
CA ASP A 21 -4.74 -27.98 -8.90
C ASP A 21 -3.82 -27.85 -10.12
N TYR A 22 -2.91 -26.86 -10.12
CA TYR A 22 -2.02 -26.50 -11.22
C TYR A 22 -0.54 -26.48 -10.81
N LYS A 23 -0.13 -27.45 -9.98
CA LYS A 23 1.26 -27.58 -9.49
C LYS A 23 2.32 -27.65 -10.59
N ASP A 24 1.95 -28.16 -11.76
CA ASP A 24 2.78 -28.18 -12.96
C ASP A 24 3.26 -26.78 -13.39
N ARG A 25 2.49 -25.73 -13.08
CA ARG A 25 2.77 -24.34 -13.47
C ARG A 25 3.55 -23.53 -12.44
N TRP A 26 3.77 -24.08 -11.25
CA TRP A 26 4.35 -23.34 -10.13
C TRP A 26 5.75 -22.82 -10.41
N LYS A 27 6.55 -23.61 -11.15
CA LYS A 27 7.89 -23.22 -11.55
C LYS A 27 7.87 -21.97 -12.45
N ASP A 28 6.98 -21.93 -13.42
CA ASP A 28 6.89 -20.80 -14.37
C ASP A 28 6.37 -19.52 -13.69
N ALA A 29 5.52 -19.70 -12.67
CA ALA A 29 4.97 -18.61 -11.86
C ALA A 29 5.87 -18.19 -10.68
N ASN A 30 7.03 -18.82 -10.49
CA ASN A 30 7.92 -18.59 -9.34
C ASN A 30 7.15 -18.65 -8.00
N VAL A 31 6.33 -19.69 -7.82
CA VAL A 31 5.59 -19.90 -6.57
C VAL A 31 6.58 -20.18 -5.43
N ILE A 32 6.38 -19.51 -4.30
CA ILE A 32 7.07 -19.79 -3.05
C ILE A 32 6.05 -20.45 -2.12
N GLU A 33 6.31 -21.69 -1.74
CA GLU A 33 5.49 -22.48 -0.80
C GLU A 33 6.29 -22.70 0.49
N PHE A 34 5.64 -22.52 1.63
CA PHE A 34 6.19 -22.82 2.94
C PHE A 34 5.05 -23.05 3.95
N ILE A 35 5.38 -23.71 5.06
CA ILE A 35 4.49 -23.87 6.22
C ILE A 35 4.88 -22.82 7.25
N GLN A 36 3.90 -22.07 7.76
CA GLN A 36 4.10 -21.13 8.86
C GLN A 36 3.79 -21.85 10.18
N GLU A 37 4.83 -22.08 10.97
CA GLU A 37 4.69 -22.72 12.30
C GLU A 37 4.22 -21.71 13.37
N PRO A 38 3.64 -22.19 14.49
CA PRO A 38 3.26 -21.32 15.61
C PRO A 38 4.40 -20.42 16.08
N GLY A 39 4.10 -19.13 16.24
CA GLY A 39 5.08 -18.11 16.66
C GLY A 39 5.95 -17.53 15.54
N GLN A 40 5.86 -18.05 14.31
CA GLN A 40 6.57 -17.47 13.16
C GLN A 40 5.84 -16.25 12.61
N ILE A 41 6.61 -15.28 12.10
CA ILE A 41 6.10 -14.08 11.44
C ILE A 41 6.48 -14.17 9.96
N VAL A 42 5.50 -13.93 9.09
CA VAL A 42 5.68 -13.87 7.65
C VAL A 42 5.44 -12.45 7.19
N PHE A 43 6.36 -11.91 6.40
CA PHE A 43 6.14 -10.66 5.69
C PHE A 43 5.81 -10.96 4.22
N VAL A 44 4.58 -10.65 3.82
CA VAL A 44 4.15 -10.73 2.42
C VAL A 44 4.28 -9.33 1.80
N PRO A 45 5.13 -9.14 0.78
CA PRO A 45 5.28 -7.84 0.16
C PRO A 45 3.98 -7.35 -0.50
N SER A 46 3.78 -6.04 -0.56
CA SER A 46 2.62 -5.44 -1.23
C SER A 46 2.48 -5.94 -2.67
N MET A 47 1.23 -6.14 -3.11
CA MET A 47 0.85 -6.61 -4.46
C MET A 47 1.24 -8.06 -4.78
N TRP A 48 1.73 -8.85 -3.83
CA TRP A 48 1.98 -10.27 -4.06
C TRP A 48 0.69 -11.07 -3.95
N HIS A 49 0.34 -11.79 -5.01
CA HIS A 49 -0.74 -12.77 -4.94
C HIS A 49 -0.33 -13.94 -4.03
N HIS A 50 -1.20 -14.33 -3.11
CA HIS A 50 -0.95 -15.38 -2.13
C HIS A 50 -2.24 -16.12 -1.80
N GLN A 51 -2.10 -17.42 -1.52
CA GLN A 51 -3.18 -18.28 -1.02
C GLN A 51 -2.72 -18.90 0.29
N VAL A 52 -3.64 -19.08 1.23
CA VAL A 52 -3.39 -19.64 2.55
C VAL A 52 -4.28 -20.86 2.74
N HIS A 53 -3.73 -21.92 3.30
CA HIS A 53 -4.45 -23.13 3.63
C HIS A 53 -4.10 -23.57 5.04
N ASN A 54 -5.12 -23.73 5.89
CA ASN A 54 -4.96 -24.25 7.24
C ASN A 54 -4.81 -25.77 7.18
N ILE A 55 -3.62 -26.27 7.56
CA ILE A 55 -3.32 -27.71 7.59
C ILE A 55 -3.90 -28.37 8.85
N GLU A 56 -3.99 -27.61 9.94
CA GLU A 56 -4.55 -27.99 11.23
C GLU A 56 -5.49 -26.89 11.73
N ASP A 57 -6.10 -27.08 12.91
CA ASP A 57 -6.87 -26.04 13.60
C ASP A 57 -5.94 -24.87 13.97
N ALA A 58 -5.96 -23.82 13.15
CA ALA A 58 -5.02 -22.71 13.24
C ALA A 58 -5.74 -21.37 13.47
N ILE A 59 -5.15 -20.53 14.33
CA ILE A 59 -5.48 -19.12 14.46
C ILE A 59 -4.29 -18.31 13.96
N SER A 60 -4.51 -17.46 12.96
CA SER A 60 -3.52 -16.52 12.44
C SER A 60 -3.95 -15.07 12.69
N ILE A 61 -3.00 -14.20 13.04
CA ILE A 61 -3.21 -12.75 13.15
C ILE A 61 -2.41 -12.07 12.04
N ASN A 62 -3.06 -11.20 11.26
CA ASN A 62 -2.44 -10.44 10.17
C ASN A 62 -2.63 -8.93 10.37
N HIS A 63 -1.61 -8.15 10.03
CA HIS A 63 -1.65 -6.70 9.97
C HIS A 63 -1.16 -6.20 8.60
N ASN A 64 -1.99 -5.39 7.93
CA ASN A 64 -1.55 -4.62 6.77
C ASN A 64 -0.84 -3.36 7.26
N VAL A 65 0.33 -3.06 6.70
CA VAL A 65 1.12 -1.87 7.06
C VAL A 65 1.11 -0.86 5.93
N ILE A 66 0.71 0.37 6.24
CA ILE A 66 0.78 1.52 5.34
C ILE A 66 1.88 2.45 5.86
N ASN A 67 2.78 2.87 4.98
CA ASN A 67 3.85 3.81 5.31
C ASN A 67 4.23 4.68 4.10
N ALA A 68 5.22 5.54 4.27
CA ALA A 68 5.67 6.43 3.22
C ALA A 68 6.20 5.71 1.98
N CYS A 69 6.54 4.43 2.02
CA CYS A 69 7.01 3.68 0.85
C CYS A 69 5.86 3.21 -0.04
N ASN A 70 4.68 2.90 0.51
CA ASN A 70 3.56 2.30 -0.24
C ASN A 70 2.26 3.11 -0.25
N VAL A 71 2.19 4.26 0.42
CA VAL A 71 0.97 5.08 0.51
C VAL A 71 0.36 5.44 -0.85
N ASP A 72 1.17 5.61 -1.90
CA ASP A 72 0.73 5.85 -3.27
C ASP A 72 0.02 4.65 -3.89
N LEU A 73 0.49 3.43 -3.59
CA LEU A 73 -0.16 2.20 -4.03
C LEU A 73 -1.53 2.04 -3.37
N ILE A 74 -1.68 2.46 -2.10
CA ILE A 74 -2.96 2.43 -1.41
C ILE A 74 -3.96 3.42 -2.04
N ILE A 75 -3.50 4.62 -2.40
CA ILE A 75 -4.33 5.59 -3.12
C ILE A 75 -4.83 5.01 -4.44
N GLU A 76 -3.94 4.41 -5.23
CA GLU A 76 -4.29 3.79 -6.51
C GLU A 76 -5.26 2.61 -6.32
N LEU A 77 -5.03 1.76 -5.33
CA LEU A 77 -5.93 0.65 -4.96
C LEU A 77 -7.33 1.17 -4.61
N MET A 78 -7.42 2.17 -3.72
CA MET A 78 -8.70 2.73 -3.28
C MET A 78 -9.49 3.33 -4.44
N ARG A 79 -8.82 4.04 -5.36
CA ARG A 79 -9.48 4.60 -6.57
C ARG A 79 -9.98 3.51 -7.49
N THR A 80 -9.13 2.53 -7.78
CA THR A 80 -9.48 1.41 -8.66
C THR A 80 -10.68 0.65 -8.11
N ARG A 81 -10.65 0.32 -6.81
CA ARG A 81 -11.75 -0.40 -6.16
C ARG A 81 -13.01 0.45 -6.02
N LEU A 82 -12.91 1.75 -5.80
CA LEU A 82 -14.09 2.61 -5.80
C LEU A 82 -14.80 2.63 -7.18
N VAL A 83 -14.03 2.66 -8.27
CA VAL A 83 -14.59 2.53 -9.63
C VAL A 83 -15.27 1.18 -9.84
N ASP A 84 -14.68 0.10 -9.32
CA ASP A 84 -15.29 -1.23 -9.40
C ASP A 84 -16.60 -1.28 -8.59
N VAL A 85 -16.60 -0.74 -7.36
CA VAL A 85 -17.79 -0.63 -6.53
C VAL A 85 -18.88 0.17 -7.24
N TYR A 86 -18.55 1.31 -7.85
CA TYR A 86 -19.53 2.07 -8.65
C TYR A 86 -20.17 1.24 -9.75
N ARG A 87 -19.39 0.40 -10.44
CA ARG A 87 -19.92 -0.47 -11.50
C ARG A 87 -20.74 -1.63 -10.94
N GLU A 88 -20.33 -2.19 -9.81
CA GLU A 88 -20.99 -3.35 -9.16
C GLU A 88 -22.38 -3.01 -8.64
N ILE A 89 -22.63 -1.76 -8.21
CA ILE A 89 -23.92 -1.32 -7.67
C ILE A 89 -24.62 -0.25 -8.52
N GLU A 90 -24.25 -0.12 -9.80
CA GLU A 90 -24.78 0.91 -10.69
C GLU A 90 -26.31 0.77 -10.90
N ASP A 91 -26.83 -0.45 -10.83
CA ASP A 91 -28.25 -0.77 -10.98
C ASP A 91 -29.13 -0.09 -9.92
N VAL A 92 -28.61 0.09 -8.70
CA VAL A 92 -29.31 0.77 -7.61
C VAL A 92 -29.07 2.28 -7.56
N ARG A 93 -28.28 2.87 -8.46
CA ARG A 93 -28.00 4.31 -8.47
C ARG A 93 -29.28 5.16 -8.59
N SER A 94 -30.23 4.71 -9.42
CA SER A 94 -31.45 5.47 -9.70
C SER A 94 -32.48 5.48 -8.56
N ILE A 95 -32.35 4.56 -7.59
CA ILE A 95 -33.27 4.46 -6.44
C ILE A 95 -32.71 5.11 -5.17
N LEU A 96 -31.45 5.57 -5.19
CA LEU A 96 -30.78 6.24 -4.08
C LEU A 96 -30.56 7.71 -4.43
N SER A 97 -30.54 8.58 -3.41
CA SER A 97 -29.98 9.92 -3.60
C SER A 97 -28.47 9.86 -3.88
N CYS A 98 -27.91 10.92 -4.45
CA CYS A 98 -26.47 10.99 -4.71
C CYS A 98 -25.62 10.79 -3.44
N GLU A 99 -26.09 11.32 -2.30
CA GLU A 99 -25.41 11.20 -1.00
C GLU A 99 -25.47 9.77 -0.48
N GLU A 100 -26.65 9.15 -0.47
CA GLU A 100 -26.82 7.75 -0.03
C GLU A 100 -25.99 6.79 -0.90
N PHE A 101 -25.97 7.00 -2.22
CA PHE A 101 -25.19 6.18 -3.12
C PHE A 101 -23.69 6.24 -2.80
N GLU A 102 -23.16 7.45 -2.56
CA GLU A 102 -21.75 7.63 -2.20
C GLU A 102 -21.44 7.01 -0.83
N GLU A 103 -22.33 7.15 0.15
CA GLU A 103 -22.19 6.48 1.45
C GLU A 103 -22.14 4.95 1.32
N LYS A 104 -22.99 4.35 0.47
CA LYS A 104 -22.95 2.91 0.19
C LYS A 104 -21.64 2.51 -0.48
N CYS A 105 -21.14 3.32 -1.41
CA CYS A 105 -19.85 3.07 -2.04
C CYS A 105 -18.70 3.05 -1.03
N GLN A 106 -18.64 4.04 -0.13
CA GLN A 106 -17.63 4.09 0.93
C GLN A 106 -17.77 2.95 1.96
N LEU A 107 -19.00 2.47 2.21
CA LEU A 107 -19.26 1.33 3.08
C LEU A 107 -18.76 0.02 2.45
N ILE A 108 -19.09 -0.22 1.19
CA ILE A 108 -18.65 -1.41 0.45
C ILE A 108 -17.13 -1.40 0.28
N LEU A 109 -16.54 -0.27 -0.10
CA LEU A 109 -15.09 -0.12 -0.20
C LEU A 109 -14.39 -0.49 1.12
N ASN A 110 -14.93 0.00 2.25
CA ASN A 110 -14.39 -0.36 3.56
C ASN A 110 -14.56 -1.85 3.89
N ALA A 111 -15.65 -2.49 3.48
CA ALA A 111 -15.85 -3.92 3.70
C ALA A 111 -14.89 -4.77 2.84
N ASP A 112 -14.65 -4.35 1.59
CA ASP A 112 -13.83 -5.06 0.61
C ASP A 112 -12.33 -4.97 0.94
N ILE A 113 -11.79 -3.75 1.05
CA ILE A 113 -10.36 -3.52 1.24
C ILE A 113 -9.97 -3.03 2.64
N ARG A 114 -10.91 -3.04 3.60
CA ARG A 114 -10.71 -2.63 5.01
C ARG A 114 -10.32 -1.16 5.19
N ILE A 115 -10.53 -0.33 4.18
CA ILE A 115 -10.28 1.11 4.23
C ILE A 115 -11.24 1.86 3.31
N ASN A 116 -11.59 3.09 3.67
CA ASN A 116 -12.31 4.03 2.81
C ASN A 116 -11.67 5.42 2.88
N PHE A 117 -12.14 6.37 2.07
CA PHE A 117 -11.49 7.67 1.94
C PHE A 117 -11.47 8.46 3.26
N SER A 118 -12.55 8.40 4.04
CA SER A 118 -12.63 9.04 5.36
C SER A 118 -11.65 8.44 6.37
N LEU A 119 -11.58 7.11 6.47
CA LEU A 119 -10.62 6.43 7.34
C LEU A 119 -9.18 6.74 6.92
N PHE A 120 -8.90 6.73 5.62
CA PHE A 120 -7.57 7.03 5.11
C PHE A 120 -7.15 8.49 5.32
N GLN A 121 -8.06 9.45 5.15
CA GLN A 121 -7.80 10.85 5.49
C GLN A 121 -7.49 11.05 6.98
N ARG A 122 -8.21 10.35 7.87
CA ARG A 122 -7.90 10.38 9.32
C ARG A 122 -6.52 9.78 9.62
N PHE A 123 -6.18 8.68 8.98
CA PHE A 123 -4.84 8.08 9.08
C PHE A 123 -3.75 9.06 8.63
N LEU A 124 -3.91 9.71 7.48
CA LEU A 124 -2.95 10.69 6.99
C LEU A 124 -2.82 11.89 7.92
N ASN A 125 -3.93 12.43 8.44
CA ASN A 125 -3.89 13.53 9.40
C ASN A 125 -3.11 13.13 10.66
N MET A 126 -3.34 11.93 11.20
CA MET A 126 -2.59 11.42 12.36
C MET A 126 -1.09 11.38 12.10
N VAL A 127 -0.66 10.86 10.93
CA VAL A 127 0.76 10.83 10.55
C VAL A 127 1.31 12.25 10.38
N ILE A 128 0.55 13.16 9.77
CA ILE A 128 0.97 14.56 9.60
C ILE A 128 1.17 15.21 10.97
N ASP A 129 0.19 15.11 11.86
CA ASP A 129 0.21 15.72 13.19
C ASP A 129 1.37 15.17 14.02
N GLU A 130 1.56 13.84 14.03
CA GLU A 130 2.63 13.19 14.77
C GLU A 130 4.02 13.55 14.24
N ARG A 131 4.20 13.58 12.91
CA ARG A 131 5.51 13.87 12.30
C ARG A 131 5.85 15.35 12.30
N ALA A 132 4.86 16.24 12.25
CA ALA A 132 5.07 17.69 12.28
C ALA A 132 5.64 18.19 13.62
N ILE A 133 5.54 17.41 14.70
CA ILE A 133 6.15 17.73 16.00
C ILE A 133 7.68 17.78 15.90
N ASP A 134 8.27 16.79 15.23
CA ASP A 134 9.73 16.60 15.16
C ASP A 134 10.33 17.03 13.81
N ALA A 135 9.56 16.97 12.72
CA ALA A 135 10.07 17.23 11.38
C ALA A 135 10.30 18.73 11.15
N VAL A 136 11.56 19.13 11.15
CA VAL A 136 11.98 20.53 10.93
C VAL A 136 11.71 21.01 9.49
N LYS A 137 11.59 20.08 8.53
CA LYS A 137 11.39 20.39 7.10
C LYS A 137 10.73 19.24 6.33
N CYS A 138 10.08 19.58 5.21
CA CYS A 138 9.68 18.61 4.19
C CYS A 138 10.86 18.28 3.25
N TRP A 139 10.86 17.08 2.68
CA TRP A 139 11.74 16.70 1.59
C TRP A 139 11.16 17.21 0.27
N VAL A 140 11.96 17.95 -0.50
CA VAL A 140 11.55 18.46 -1.81
C VAL A 140 12.54 18.01 -2.87
N CYS A 141 12.02 17.40 -3.93
CA CYS A 141 12.82 17.03 -5.08
C CYS A 141 12.85 18.19 -6.08
N ALA A 142 14.04 18.49 -6.62
CA ALA A 142 14.19 19.52 -7.65
C ALA A 142 13.73 19.06 -9.04
N GLN A 143 13.56 17.75 -9.25
CA GLN A 143 13.21 17.16 -10.55
C GLN A 143 11.72 16.80 -10.67
N HIS A 144 11.08 16.43 -9.56
CA HIS A 144 9.71 15.96 -9.54
C HIS A 144 8.88 16.77 -8.55
N THR A 145 7.70 17.19 -8.99
CA THR A 145 6.69 17.84 -8.14
C THR A 145 5.93 16.84 -7.27
N CYS A 146 5.86 15.58 -7.72
CA CYS A 146 5.28 14.46 -6.99
C CYS A 146 6.37 13.61 -6.34
N ILE A 147 6.30 13.43 -5.02
CA ILE A 147 7.28 12.64 -4.27
C ILE A 147 7.23 11.15 -4.65
N PHE A 148 6.07 10.66 -5.10
CA PHE A 148 5.90 9.26 -5.50
C PHE A 148 6.61 8.93 -6.82
N GLU A 149 6.84 9.91 -7.69
CA GLU A 149 7.68 9.74 -8.88
C GLU A 149 9.16 9.63 -8.51
N CYS A 150 9.60 10.28 -7.43
CA CYS A 150 10.99 10.17 -6.96
C CYS A 150 11.35 8.75 -6.53
N LYS A 151 10.37 7.97 -6.06
CA LYS A 151 10.59 6.57 -5.66
C LYS A 151 10.80 5.63 -6.85
N LYS A 152 10.43 6.08 -8.04
CA LYS A 152 10.53 5.31 -9.29
C LYS A 152 11.74 5.73 -10.14
N ASP A 153 12.40 6.84 -9.78
CA ASP A 153 13.59 7.34 -10.47
C ASP A 153 14.87 6.98 -9.69
N ASP A 154 15.74 6.16 -10.32
CA ASP A 154 17.00 5.70 -9.74
C ASP A 154 17.96 6.84 -9.36
N ARG A 155 17.95 7.95 -10.09
CA ARG A 155 18.81 9.11 -9.78
C ARG A 155 18.30 9.84 -8.54
N CYS A 156 16.99 9.94 -8.38
CA CYS A 156 16.38 10.48 -7.16
C CYS A 156 16.71 9.60 -5.95
N ILE A 157 16.57 8.28 -6.08
CA ILE A 157 16.94 7.33 -5.03
C ILE A 157 18.42 7.45 -4.66
N GLU A 158 19.31 7.49 -5.65
CA GLU A 158 20.75 7.58 -5.39
C GLU A 158 21.13 8.92 -4.76
N ARG A 159 20.44 10.01 -5.13
CA ARG A 159 20.60 11.31 -4.47
C ARG A 159 20.19 11.24 -3.01
N ILE A 160 19.04 10.64 -2.68
CA ILE A 160 18.59 10.43 -1.30
C ILE A 160 19.64 9.64 -0.51
N ARG A 161 20.10 8.51 -1.06
CA ARG A 161 21.14 7.67 -0.44
C ARG A 161 22.43 8.44 -0.21
N SER A 162 22.89 9.20 -1.20
CA SER A 162 24.09 10.02 -1.12
C SER A 162 23.97 11.13 -0.08
N CYS A 163 22.80 11.77 0.03
CA CYS A 163 22.52 12.76 1.07
C CYS A 163 22.57 12.13 2.48
N LEU A 164 21.92 10.98 2.66
CA LEU A 164 21.91 10.26 3.93
C LEU A 164 23.28 9.76 4.34
N LYS A 165 24.05 9.16 3.43
CA LYS A 165 25.39 8.63 3.71
C LYS A 165 26.35 9.68 4.26
N LYS A 166 26.17 10.96 3.90
CA LYS A 166 27.04 12.05 4.38
C LYS A 166 26.86 12.37 5.87
N SER A 167 25.69 12.10 6.43
CA SER A 167 25.35 12.43 7.82
C SER A 167 24.97 11.21 8.68
N CYS A 168 24.77 10.05 8.07
CA CYS A 168 24.43 8.80 8.74
C CYS A 168 25.58 8.30 9.61
N LYS A 169 25.24 7.86 10.82
CA LYS A 169 26.14 7.21 11.79
C LYS A 169 25.61 5.83 12.23
N CYS A 170 24.60 5.29 11.54
CA CYS A 170 24.03 3.99 11.89
C CYS A 170 25.07 2.87 11.73
N ASP A 171 25.09 1.93 12.67
CA ASP A 171 25.75 0.65 12.51
C ASP A 171 24.73 -0.44 12.10
N LYS A 172 25.21 -1.65 11.81
CA LYS A 172 24.38 -2.73 11.27
C LYS A 172 23.37 -3.34 12.28
N HIS A 173 23.32 -2.86 13.53
CA HIS A 173 22.59 -3.56 14.61
C HIS A 173 21.78 -2.65 15.58
N THR A 174 21.50 -1.40 15.23
CA THR A 174 20.85 -0.44 16.16
C THR A 174 19.63 0.29 15.59
N ALA A 175 18.93 0.99 16.50
CA ALA A 175 17.97 2.04 16.16
C ALA A 175 18.62 3.09 15.24
N LEU A 176 17.81 3.77 14.42
CA LEU A 176 18.32 4.80 13.50
C LEU A 176 19.07 5.89 14.29
N CYS A 177 20.21 6.34 13.76
CA CYS A 177 20.86 7.53 14.30
C CYS A 177 19.96 8.75 14.09
N GLU A 178 20.11 9.78 14.92
CA GLU A 178 19.28 10.99 14.91
C GLU A 178 19.09 11.59 13.50
N ASN A 179 20.16 11.70 12.71
CA ASN A 179 20.08 12.22 11.33
C ASN A 179 19.20 11.37 10.41
N CYS A 180 19.22 10.04 10.56
CA CYS A 180 18.38 9.14 9.77
C CYS A 180 16.93 9.15 10.27
N ASP A 181 16.71 9.22 11.58
CA ASP A 181 15.38 9.36 12.18
C ASP A 181 14.69 10.65 11.70
N ILE A 182 15.38 11.80 11.80
CA ILE A 182 14.90 13.09 11.29
C ILE A 182 14.55 12.98 9.80
N PHE A 183 15.41 12.36 9.00
CA PHE A 183 15.11 12.18 7.57
C PHE A 183 13.85 11.34 7.35
N VAL A 184 13.72 10.20 8.04
CA VAL A 184 12.54 9.32 7.90
C VAL A 184 11.28 10.10 8.25
N LYS A 185 11.27 10.83 9.37
CA LYS A 185 10.12 11.65 9.79
C LYS A 185 9.80 12.74 8.76
N SER A 186 10.81 13.46 8.25
CA SER A 186 10.64 14.46 7.18
C SER A 186 10.08 13.85 5.90
N PHE A 187 10.56 12.66 5.51
CA PHE A 187 10.11 11.96 4.31
C PHE A 187 8.68 11.44 4.47
N GLU A 188 8.34 10.89 5.64
CA GLU A 188 6.99 10.44 5.98
C GLU A 188 5.99 11.59 6.00
N LEU A 189 6.33 12.71 6.63
CA LEU A 189 5.52 13.93 6.63
C LEU A 189 5.25 14.40 5.19
N THR A 190 6.30 14.45 4.36
CA THR A 190 6.18 14.86 2.95
C THR A 190 5.24 13.94 2.18
N CYS A 191 5.39 12.62 2.33
CA CYS A 191 4.54 11.65 1.67
C CYS A 191 3.08 11.75 2.14
N ALA A 192 2.84 11.95 3.44
CA ALA A 192 1.50 12.08 3.99
C ALA A 192 0.79 13.36 3.53
N ILE A 193 1.49 14.51 3.54
CA ILE A 193 0.96 15.79 3.02
C ILE A 193 0.62 15.63 1.53
N HIS A 194 1.53 15.04 0.75
CA HIS A 194 1.30 14.86 -0.68
C HIS A 194 0.15 13.89 -0.95
N ALA A 195 0.07 12.79 -0.21
CA ALA A 195 -1.05 11.85 -0.27
C ALA A 195 -2.38 12.56 0.02
N LYS A 196 -2.44 13.37 1.08
CA LYS A 196 -3.64 14.14 1.42
C LYS A 196 -4.03 15.10 0.30
N PHE A 197 -3.08 15.85 -0.25
CA PHE A 197 -3.31 16.73 -1.40
C PHE A 197 -3.90 15.97 -2.61
N LEU A 198 -3.39 14.77 -2.91
CA LEU A 198 -3.92 13.95 -4.00
C LEU A 198 -5.35 13.46 -3.76
N LEU A 199 -5.78 13.29 -2.51
CA LEU A 199 -7.16 12.91 -2.18
C LEU A 199 -8.13 14.09 -2.29
N ASP A 200 -7.65 15.30 -1.96
CA ASP A 200 -8.47 16.52 -1.95
C ASP A 200 -8.60 17.15 -3.34
N SER A 201 -7.70 16.82 -4.29
CA SER A 201 -7.76 17.33 -5.66
C SER A 201 -8.71 16.53 -6.56
N ASP A 202 -9.67 17.21 -7.20
CA ASP A 202 -10.64 16.63 -8.15
C ASP A 202 -9.99 15.89 -9.33
N LYS A 203 -8.72 16.19 -9.64
CA LYS A 203 -7.97 15.52 -10.72
C LYS A 203 -7.81 14.01 -10.48
N TYR A 204 -8.11 13.55 -9.28
CA TYR A 204 -8.02 12.16 -8.92
C TYR A 204 -9.20 11.62 -8.08
N ARG A 205 -10.36 12.28 -8.18
CA ARG A 205 -11.67 11.69 -7.86
C ARG A 205 -12.30 11.14 -9.13
#